data_AF-A0A2V6HLS2-F1
#
_entry.id   AF-A0A2V6HLS2-F1
#
_cell.length_a   1.000
_cell.length_b   1.000
_cell.length_c   1.000
_cell.angle_alpha   90.00
_cell.angle_beta   90.00
_cell.angle_gamma   90.00
#
_symmetry.space_group_name_H-M   'P 1'
#
loop_
_entity.id
_entity.type
_entity.pdbx_description
1 polymer ?
#
loop_
_entity_poly.entity_id
_entity_poly.type
_entity_poly.pdbx_seq_one_letter_code
_entity_poly.pdbx_strand_id
1 'polypeptide(L)'
;CDPRLNSRNTLPQGHNRAGQDAPRWPVFAWYAAGGLRSTAHDMISFGEAYLGHKEVNGKPVSAEMIAAMQLAQKPIFTMPNGNKQAMAWVNNMGGGNPNLHAVIVKNGGTSEFGTVIAINSTKDAAIFIGMNQVGADPAEKAVEILRRLP
;
A
#
# COMPACT_ATOMS: atom_id res chain seq x y z
N CYS A 1 20.74 -19.20 1.10
CA CYS A 1 19.54 -19.10 0.25
C CYS A 1 19.93 -18.36 -1.03
N ASP A 2 19.75 -18.98 -2.21
CA ASP A 2 20.26 -18.49 -3.50
C ASP A 2 19.45 -17.27 -4.02
N PRO A 3 20.10 -16.13 -4.36
CA PRO A 3 19.45 -14.92 -4.85
C PRO A 3 18.91 -14.99 -6.30
N ARG A 4 18.89 -16.17 -6.93
CA ARG A 4 18.49 -16.37 -8.35
C ARG A 4 17.17 -17.11 -8.55
N LEU A 5 16.30 -17.18 -7.53
CA LEU A 5 14.90 -17.56 -7.76
C LEU A 5 14.24 -16.50 -8.64
N ASN A 6 14.18 -16.83 -9.92
CA ASN A 6 13.50 -16.11 -11.00
C ASN A 6 12.18 -15.52 -10.50
N SER A 7 12.10 -14.19 -10.35
CA SER A 7 10.89 -13.48 -9.89
C SER A 7 9.64 -13.78 -10.72
N ARG A 8 9.80 -14.39 -11.90
CA ARG A 8 8.70 -14.85 -12.75
C ARG A 8 7.98 -16.11 -12.26
N ASN A 9 8.62 -16.97 -11.46
CA ASN A 9 8.05 -18.25 -11.02
C ASN A 9 7.24 -18.14 -9.72
N THR A 10 7.34 -17.01 -9.01
CA THR A 10 6.61 -16.77 -7.75
C THR A 10 5.46 -15.77 -7.92
N LEU A 11 5.31 -15.17 -9.12
CA LEU A 11 4.20 -14.26 -9.40
C LEU A 11 2.91 -15.04 -9.55
N PRO A 12 1.87 -14.75 -8.74
CA PRO A 12 0.59 -15.40 -8.88
C PRO A 12 -0.05 -15.09 -10.24
N GLN A 13 -0.91 -16.00 -10.72
CA GLN A 13 -1.78 -15.71 -11.86
C GLN A 13 -2.81 -14.66 -11.44
N GLY A 14 -2.90 -13.59 -12.22
CA GLY A 14 -3.90 -12.53 -12.03
C GLY A 14 -5.13 -12.76 -12.92
N HIS A 15 -6.27 -12.22 -12.50
CA HIS A 15 -7.56 -12.49 -13.13
C HIS A 15 -8.30 -11.21 -13.48
N ASN A 16 -9.09 -11.26 -14.56
CA ASN A 16 -10.00 -10.20 -14.93
C ASN A 16 -11.24 -10.18 -14.01
N ARG A 17 -12.16 -9.22 -14.20
CA ARG A 17 -13.37 -9.12 -13.34
C ARG A 17 -14.26 -10.37 -13.37
N ALA A 18 -14.20 -11.15 -14.45
CA ALA A 18 -14.95 -12.40 -14.62
C ALA A 18 -14.22 -13.62 -14.02
N GLY A 19 -13.05 -13.43 -13.40
CA GLY A 19 -12.26 -14.51 -12.80
C GLY A 19 -11.44 -15.31 -13.82
N GLN A 20 -11.36 -14.86 -15.08
CA GLN A 20 -10.54 -15.50 -16.11
C GLN A 20 -9.11 -14.97 -16.05
N ASP A 21 -8.14 -15.75 -16.52
CA ASP A 21 -6.74 -15.33 -16.62
C ASP A 21 -6.62 -14.00 -17.37
N ALA A 22 -6.01 -13.01 -16.71
CA ALA A 22 -5.71 -11.74 -17.31
C ALA A 22 -4.30 -11.75 -17.93
N PRO A 23 -4.09 -10.99 -19.03
CA PRO A 23 -2.75 -10.81 -19.55
C PRO A 23 -1.90 -10.03 -18.56
N ARG A 24 -0.63 -10.44 -18.44
CA ARG A 24 0.35 -9.78 -17.58
C ARG A 24 0.42 -8.29 -17.90
N TRP A 25 0.33 -7.47 -16.85
CA TRP A 25 0.44 -6.03 -17.01
C TRP A 25 1.82 -5.68 -17.61
N PRO A 26 1.85 -5.00 -18.78
CA PRO A 26 3.08 -4.82 -19.51
C PRO A 26 4.06 -3.92 -18.75
N VAL A 27 5.34 -4.30 -18.77
CA VAL A 27 6.43 -3.60 -18.07
C VAL A 27 6.77 -2.24 -18.73
N PHE A 28 6.31 -1.98 -19.97
CA PHE A 28 6.46 -0.66 -20.60
C PHE A 28 5.49 0.40 -20.05
N ALA A 29 4.48 0.00 -19.26
CA ALA A 29 3.70 0.93 -18.46
C ALA A 29 4.60 1.46 -17.33
N TRP A 30 4.74 2.78 -17.26
CA TRP A 30 5.73 3.50 -16.44
C TRP A 30 6.03 2.83 -15.10
N TYR A 31 7.29 2.46 -14.86
CA TYR A 31 7.72 1.82 -13.60
C TYR A 31 7.20 2.57 -12.36
N ALA A 32 7.18 3.90 -12.42
CA ALA A 32 6.70 4.78 -11.36
C ALA A 32 5.17 4.73 -11.14
N ALA A 33 4.38 4.28 -12.13
CA ALA A 33 2.91 4.32 -12.09
C ALA A 33 2.24 2.99 -11.69
N GLY A 34 2.99 1.88 -11.64
CA GLY A 34 2.41 0.57 -11.26
C GLY A 34 3.25 -0.66 -11.58
N GLY A 35 4.55 -0.51 -11.84
CA GLY A 35 5.42 -1.64 -12.22
C GLY A 35 5.95 -2.46 -11.05
N LEU A 36 5.80 -1.96 -9.81
CA LEU A 36 6.31 -2.61 -8.60
C LEU A 36 5.63 -3.96 -8.35
N ARG A 37 6.43 -4.99 -8.11
CA ARG A 37 6.00 -6.32 -7.69
C ARG A 37 6.74 -6.66 -6.41
N SER A 38 6.01 -7.12 -5.41
CA SER A 38 6.55 -7.34 -4.07
C SER A 38 5.75 -8.43 -3.36
N THR A 39 6.33 -8.99 -2.29
CA THR A 39 5.62 -9.94 -1.44
C THR A 39 4.80 -9.21 -0.37
N ALA A 40 3.84 -9.90 0.24
CA ALA A 40 3.12 -9.32 1.38
C ALA A 40 4.07 -8.97 2.54
N HIS A 41 5.09 -9.81 2.79
CA HIS A 41 6.10 -9.59 3.82
C HIS A 41 6.88 -8.29 3.58
N ASP A 42 7.36 -8.08 2.35
CA ASP A 42 8.07 -6.85 1.98
C ASP A 42 7.18 -5.62 2.10
N MET A 43 5.90 -5.74 1.72
CA MET A 43 4.94 -4.63 1.82
C MET A 43 4.59 -4.28 3.28
N ILE A 44 4.58 -5.26 4.19
CA ILE A 44 4.46 -5.00 5.63
C ILE A 44 5.73 -4.34 6.16
N SER A 45 6.92 -4.78 5.73
CA SER A 45 8.20 -4.14 6.09
C SER A 45 8.25 -2.68 5.61
N PHE A 46 7.73 -2.43 4.42
CA PHE A 46 7.54 -1.07 3.89
C PHE A 46 6.56 -0.26 4.75
N GLY A 47 5.46 -0.87 5.20
CA GLY A 47 4.51 -0.27 6.14
C GLY A 47 5.15 0.13 7.48
N GLU A 48 5.96 -0.75 8.09
CA GLU A 48 6.72 -0.49 9.31
C GLU A 48 7.70 0.68 9.15
N ALA A 49 8.41 0.73 8.03
CA ALA A 49 9.28 1.86 7.73
C ALA A 49 8.48 3.18 7.64
N TYR A 50 7.30 3.16 7.02
CA TYR A 50 6.40 4.33 6.95
C TYR A 50 5.72 4.68 8.29
N LEU A 51 5.69 3.77 9.27
CA LEU A 51 5.33 4.09 10.66
C LEU A 51 6.46 4.86 11.38
N GLY A 52 7.66 4.91 10.79
CA GLY A 52 8.82 5.59 11.35
C GLY A 52 9.65 4.71 12.28
N HIS A 53 9.51 3.38 12.18
CA HIS A 53 10.35 2.44 12.92
C HIS A 53 11.82 2.62 12.53
N LYS A 54 12.70 2.65 13.54
CA LYS A 54 14.14 2.83 13.34
C LYS A 54 14.84 1.56 12.86
N GLU A 55 14.19 0.42 13.01
CA GLU A 55 14.68 -0.89 12.60
C GLU A 55 13.49 -1.70 12.06
N VAL A 56 13.70 -2.37 10.93
CA VAL A 56 12.72 -3.26 10.29
C VAL A 56 13.44 -4.55 9.90
N ASN A 57 12.93 -5.70 10.31
CA ASN A 57 13.56 -7.01 10.10
C ASN A 57 15.05 -7.07 10.51
N GLY A 58 15.41 -6.49 11.65
CA GLY A 58 16.80 -6.50 12.14
C GLY A 58 17.74 -5.54 11.40
N LYS A 59 17.22 -4.65 10.56
CA LYS A 59 18.02 -3.69 9.77
C LYS A 59 17.64 -2.26 10.10
N PRO A 60 18.62 -1.37 10.33
CA PRO A 60 18.33 0.03 10.61
C PRO A 60 17.72 0.72 9.39
N VAL A 61 16.73 1.58 9.63
CA VAL A 61 16.17 2.52 8.65
C VAL A 61 16.85 3.87 8.88
N SER A 62 17.47 4.43 7.85
CA SER A 62 18.21 5.69 8.01
C SER A 62 17.27 6.86 8.36
N ALA A 63 17.80 7.87 9.05
CA ALA A 63 17.03 9.05 9.41
C ALA A 63 16.51 9.80 8.17
N GLU A 64 17.31 9.84 7.10
CA GLU A 64 16.94 10.44 5.82
C GLU A 64 15.77 9.70 5.15
N MET A 65 15.76 8.35 5.23
CA MET A 65 14.67 7.55 4.69
C MET A 65 13.37 7.77 5.48
N ILE A 66 13.45 7.78 6.81
CA ILE A 66 12.30 8.08 7.69
C ILE A 66 11.75 9.47 7.36
N ALA A 67 12.62 10.48 7.23
CA ALA A 67 12.22 11.84 6.89
C ALA A 67 11.55 11.93 5.51
N ALA A 68 12.05 11.20 4.50
CA ALA A 68 11.46 11.14 3.17
C ALA A 68 10.06 10.49 3.19
N MET A 69 9.87 9.41 3.96
CA MET A 69 8.58 8.74 4.12
C MET A 69 7.55 9.65 4.83
N GLN A 70 7.97 10.34 5.89
CA GLN A 70 7.14 11.31 6.59
C GLN A 70 6.75 12.48 5.68
N LEU A 71 7.68 12.98 4.87
CA LEU A 71 7.41 14.01 3.86
C LEU A 71 6.37 13.52 2.84
N ALA A 72 6.47 12.26 2.39
CA ALA A 72 5.52 11.67 1.44
C ALA A 72 4.08 11.56 1.97
N GLN A 73 3.92 11.37 3.27
CA GLN A 73 2.61 11.32 3.94
C GLN A 73 2.03 12.68 4.29
N LYS A 74 2.80 13.77 4.15
CA LYS A 74 2.36 15.13 4.52
C LYS A 74 1.30 15.63 3.52
N PRO A 75 0.09 15.99 3.99
CA PRO A 75 -0.93 16.61 3.15
C PRO A 75 -0.44 17.85 2.41
N ILE A 76 -0.76 17.94 1.13
CA ILE A 76 -0.49 19.08 0.24
C ILE A 76 -1.81 19.78 -0.13
N PHE A 77 -2.90 19.03 -0.26
CA PHE A 77 -4.20 19.55 -0.68
C PHE A 77 -5.37 18.84 0.01
N THR A 78 -6.45 19.56 0.30
CA THR A 78 -7.70 18.97 0.80
C THR A 78 -8.66 18.77 -0.38
N MET A 79 -9.05 17.53 -0.63
CA MET A 79 -9.99 17.15 -1.69
C MET A 79 -11.41 17.62 -1.37
N PRO A 80 -12.30 17.77 -2.38
CA PRO A 80 -13.69 18.17 -2.16
C PRO A 80 -14.49 17.25 -1.23
N ASN A 81 -14.11 15.98 -1.13
CA ASN A 81 -14.72 14.99 -0.22
C ASN A 81 -14.14 15.03 1.21
N GLY A 82 -13.28 16.00 1.53
CA GLY A 82 -12.65 16.16 2.85
C GLY A 82 -11.40 15.30 3.08
N ASN A 83 -11.10 14.33 2.21
CA ASN A 83 -9.83 13.59 2.27
C ASN A 83 -8.66 14.55 1.99
N LYS A 84 -7.46 14.18 2.42
CA LYS A 84 -6.26 14.99 2.18
C LYS A 84 -5.29 14.26 1.26
N GLN A 85 -4.90 14.89 0.16
CA GLN A 85 -3.91 14.37 -0.78
C GLN A 85 -2.50 14.73 -0.31
N ALA A 86 -1.62 13.75 -0.21
CA ALA A 86 -0.18 13.88 0.00
C ALA A 86 0.57 13.42 -1.27
N MET A 87 1.87 13.12 -1.20
CA MET A 87 2.61 12.60 -2.37
C MET A 87 2.19 11.16 -2.65
N ALA A 88 1.25 10.98 -3.59
CA ALA A 88 0.55 9.75 -3.94
C ALA A 88 -0.36 9.15 -2.85
N TRP A 89 -0.12 9.44 -1.56
CA TRP A 89 -0.94 8.96 -0.44
C TRP A 89 -2.23 9.78 -0.24
N VAL A 90 -3.27 9.10 0.24
CA VAL A 90 -4.53 9.72 0.65
C VAL A 90 -4.71 9.56 2.15
N ASN A 91 -4.83 10.68 2.87
CA ASN A 91 -5.05 10.69 4.31
C ASN A 91 -6.55 10.86 4.58
N ASN A 92 -7.02 10.18 5.62
CA ASN A 92 -8.41 10.19 6.09
C ASN A 92 -9.43 9.64 5.08
N MET A 93 -9.02 8.71 4.22
CA MET A 93 -9.92 8.03 3.28
C MET A 93 -11.14 7.41 4.01
N GLY A 94 -12.32 7.50 3.40
CA GLY A 94 -13.54 6.84 3.89
C GLY A 94 -14.33 7.62 4.95
N GLY A 95 -14.32 8.96 4.91
CA GLY A 95 -15.31 9.85 5.54
C GLY A 95 -15.51 9.75 7.07
N GLY A 96 -14.68 8.99 7.78
CA GLY A 96 -14.81 8.76 9.21
C GLY A 96 -14.38 9.97 10.03
N ASN A 97 -14.74 10.00 11.31
CA ASN A 97 -14.25 11.03 12.24
C ASN A 97 -12.71 10.98 12.28
N PRO A 98 -12.00 11.99 11.75
CA PRO A 98 -10.54 12.00 11.74
C PRO A 98 -9.95 12.08 13.15
N ASN A 99 -10.77 12.40 14.16
CA ASN A 99 -10.39 12.45 15.57
C ASN A 99 -10.44 11.08 16.27
N LEU A 100 -10.97 10.04 15.62
CA LEU A 100 -10.91 8.68 16.17
C LEU A 100 -9.56 8.08 15.82
N HIS A 101 -9.27 7.79 14.54
CA HIS A 101 -7.93 7.40 14.09
C HIS A 101 -7.73 7.67 12.60
N ALA A 102 -6.79 8.55 12.26
CA ALA A 102 -6.43 8.83 10.87
C ALA A 102 -5.82 7.59 10.19
N VAL A 103 -6.29 7.28 8.98
CA VAL A 103 -5.73 6.21 8.15
C VAL A 103 -5.18 6.83 6.87
N ILE A 104 -3.94 6.48 6.54
CA ILE A 104 -3.22 6.91 5.35
C ILE A 104 -3.19 5.73 4.38
N VAL A 105 -3.66 5.94 3.15
CA VAL A 105 -3.96 4.85 2.22
C VAL A 105 -3.32 5.10 0.87
N LYS A 106 -2.80 4.04 0.27
CA LYS A 106 -2.55 3.96 -1.17
C LYS A 106 -3.21 2.69 -1.72
N ASN A 107 -4.18 2.87 -2.60
CA ASN A 107 -4.71 1.81 -3.44
C ASN A 107 -3.85 1.65 -4.71
N GLY A 108 -3.85 0.47 -5.30
CA GLY A 108 -3.17 0.20 -6.57
C GLY A 108 -3.94 -0.84 -7.37
N GLY A 109 -3.88 -0.73 -8.69
CA GLY A 109 -4.56 -1.67 -9.57
C GLY A 109 -3.88 -1.76 -10.93
N THR A 110 -3.87 -2.97 -11.46
CA THR A 110 -3.52 -3.26 -12.86
C THR A 110 -4.70 -3.94 -13.54
N SER A 111 -4.55 -4.44 -14.77
CA SER A 111 -5.58 -5.27 -15.44
C SER A 111 -5.89 -6.59 -14.73
N GLU A 112 -5.11 -6.94 -13.69
CA GLU A 112 -5.03 -8.30 -13.16
C GLU A 112 -4.91 -8.38 -11.63
N PHE A 113 -4.49 -7.29 -10.97
CA PHE A 113 -4.35 -7.21 -9.51
C PHE A 113 -5.04 -5.98 -8.93
N GLY A 114 -5.54 -6.11 -7.71
CA GLY A 114 -5.98 -5.02 -6.84
C GLY A 114 -5.18 -5.04 -5.55
N THR A 115 -4.77 -3.88 -5.05
CA THR A 115 -3.93 -3.77 -3.85
C THR A 115 -4.32 -2.57 -3.01
N VAL A 116 -4.06 -2.67 -1.70
CA VAL A 116 -4.00 -1.52 -0.81
C VAL A 116 -2.89 -1.70 0.21
N ILE A 117 -2.21 -0.61 0.53
CA ILE A 117 -1.52 -0.45 1.80
C ILE A 117 -2.19 0.68 2.58
N ALA A 118 -2.47 0.41 3.85
CA ALA A 118 -3.08 1.35 4.78
C ALA A 118 -2.27 1.41 6.07
N ILE A 119 -2.11 2.61 6.61
CA ILE A 119 -1.22 2.90 7.75
C ILE A 119 -1.98 3.76 8.75
N ASN A 120 -1.83 3.43 10.03
CA ASN A 120 -2.36 4.20 11.14
C ASN A 120 -1.26 4.41 12.18
N SER A 121 -0.62 5.58 12.13
CA SER A 121 0.50 5.92 13.03
C SER A 121 0.09 6.00 14.50
N THR A 122 -1.18 6.32 14.81
CA THR A 122 -1.64 6.39 16.22
C THR A 122 -1.77 5.02 16.87
N LYS A 123 -1.94 3.97 16.06
CA LYS A 123 -2.05 2.58 16.52
C LYS A 123 -0.80 1.76 16.24
N ASP A 124 0.24 2.40 15.70
CA ASP A 124 1.45 1.73 15.24
C ASP A 124 1.15 0.51 14.34
N ALA A 125 0.22 0.67 13.39
CA ALA A 125 -0.32 -0.43 12.60
C ALA A 125 -0.28 -0.17 11.09
N ALA A 126 0.14 -1.17 10.33
CA ALA A 126 0.10 -1.20 8.88
C ALA A 126 -0.59 -2.47 8.39
N ILE A 127 -1.41 -2.34 7.34
CA ILE A 127 -2.07 -3.46 6.67
C ILE A 127 -1.79 -3.36 5.19
N PHE A 128 -1.37 -4.49 4.61
CA PHE A 128 -1.32 -4.69 3.16
C PHE A 128 -2.33 -5.78 2.77
N ILE A 129 -3.11 -5.52 1.73
CA ILE A 129 -3.99 -6.52 1.11
C ILE A 129 -3.67 -6.53 -0.38
N GLY A 130 -3.30 -7.71 -0.90
CA GLY A 130 -3.14 -7.97 -2.33
C GLY A 130 -4.19 -8.96 -2.80
N MET A 131 -4.81 -8.67 -3.94
CA MET A 131 -5.82 -9.49 -4.58
C MET A 131 -5.41 -9.77 -6.02
N ASN A 132 -5.49 -11.02 -6.44
CA ASN A 132 -5.17 -11.46 -7.80
C ASN A 132 -6.37 -11.39 -8.76
N GLN A 133 -7.23 -10.40 -8.55
CA GLN A 133 -8.38 -10.12 -9.41
C GLN A 133 -8.58 -8.61 -9.54
N VAL A 134 -8.67 -8.12 -10.77
CA VAL A 134 -8.95 -6.70 -11.04
C VAL A 134 -10.36 -6.31 -10.62
N GLY A 135 -10.52 -5.05 -10.20
CA GLY A 135 -11.80 -4.51 -9.76
C GLY A 135 -12.16 -4.87 -8.32
N ALA A 136 -11.36 -5.73 -7.67
CA ALA A 136 -11.42 -5.84 -6.23
C ALA A 136 -10.87 -4.55 -5.60
N ASP A 137 -11.66 -3.93 -4.72
CA ASP A 137 -11.26 -2.72 -3.98
C ASP A 137 -11.06 -3.06 -2.50
N PRO A 138 -9.85 -3.49 -2.10
CA PRO A 138 -9.59 -3.85 -0.71
C PRO A 138 -9.45 -2.63 0.21
N ALA A 139 -9.47 -1.40 -0.31
CA ALA A 139 -9.12 -0.22 0.46
C ALA A 139 -10.11 0.07 1.59
N GLU A 140 -11.41 -0.02 1.32
CA GLU A 140 -12.44 0.16 2.35
C GLU A 140 -12.29 -0.85 3.49
N LYS A 141 -11.97 -2.11 3.16
CA LYS A 141 -11.79 -3.17 4.15
C LYS A 141 -10.56 -2.92 5.03
N ALA A 142 -9.43 -2.51 4.44
CA ALA A 142 -8.24 -2.17 5.20
C ALA A 142 -8.47 -1.00 6.16
N VAL A 143 -9.16 0.06 5.70
CA VAL A 143 -9.55 1.20 6.54
C VAL A 143 -10.48 0.77 7.67
N GLU A 144 -11.47 -0.06 7.39
CA GLU A 144 -12.39 -0.61 8.38
C GLU A 144 -11.65 -1.37 9.48
N ILE A 145 -10.74 -2.28 9.11
CA ILE A 145 -9.96 -3.07 10.08
C ILE A 145 -9.11 -2.14 10.96
N LEU A 146 -8.30 -1.26 10.34
CA LEU A 146 -7.41 -0.36 11.10
C LEU A 146 -8.17 0.58 12.05
N ARG A 147 -9.37 1.02 11.68
CA ARG A 147 -10.20 1.85 12.57
C ARG A 147 -10.73 1.09 13.78
N ARG A 148 -10.95 -0.22 13.65
CA ARG A 148 -11.50 -1.09 14.71
C ARG A 148 -10.46 -1.78 15.58
N LEU A 149 -9.18 -1.77 15.21
CA LEU A 149 -8.11 -2.22 16.10
C LEU A 149 -8.17 -1.46 17.44
N PRO A 150 -7.80 -2.07 18.57
CA PRO A 150 -7.72 -1.38 19.85
C PRO A 150 -6.74 -0.21 19.83
#